data_AF-A0A949EX10-F1
#
_entry.id   AF-A0A949EX10-F1
#
_cell.length_a   1.000
_cell.length_b   1.000
_cell.length_c   1.000
_cell.angle_alpha   90.00
_cell.angle_beta   90.00
_cell.angle_gamma   90.00
#
_symmetry.space_group_name_H-M   'P 1'
#
loop_
_entity.id
_entity.type
_entity.pdbx_description
1 polymer ?
#
loop_
_entity_poly.entity_id
_entity_poly.type
_entity_poly.pdbx_seq_one_letter_code
_entity_poly.pdbx_strand_id
1 'polypeptide(L)' 'MAFRAEEALKKAVAKAIADHKRTGDPIVIWRDGKVVKIPAEQIEIREPVAEYKTLDKKEK' A
#
# COMPACT_ATOMS: atom_id res chain seq x y z
N MET A 1 5.38 20.38 6.71
CA MET A 1 6.16 19.18 7.12
C MET A 1 5.48 17.87 6.72
N ALA A 2 4.17 17.71 6.92
CA ALA A 2 3.43 16.48 6.59
C ALA A 2 3.57 16.02 5.11
N PHE A 3 3.53 16.94 4.14
CA PHE A 3 3.63 16.61 2.71
C PHE A 3 4.90 15.82 2.34
N ARG A 4 6.07 16.25 2.85
CA ARG A 4 7.35 15.57 2.56
C ARG A 4 7.41 14.17 3.20
N ALA A 5 6.80 14.01 4.38
CA ALA A 5 6.73 12.71 5.05
C ALA A 5 5.82 11.73 4.29
N GLU A 6 4.68 12.21 3.80
CA GLU A 6 3.77 11.44 2.95
C GLU A 6 4.44 11.01 1.65
N GLU A 7 5.13 11.92 0.94
CA GLU A 7 5.85 11.57 -0.28
C GLU A 7 6.95 10.54 -0.04
N ALA A 8 7.71 10.67 1.06
CA ALA A 8 8.73 9.71 1.43
C ALA A 8 8.11 8.33 1.72
N LEU A 9 6.97 8.30 2.42
CA LEU A 9 6.23 7.07 2.69
C LEU A 9 5.73 6.40 1.40
N LYS A 10 5.12 7.16 0.49
CA LYS A 10 4.65 6.63 -0.81
C LYS A 10 5.80 6.01 -1.61
N LYS A 11 6.96 6.67 -1.65
CA LYS A 11 8.17 6.15 -2.32
C LYS A 11 8.68 4.87 -1.67
N ALA A 12 8.72 4.81 -0.33
CA ALA A 12 9.16 3.63 0.40
C ALA A 12 8.22 2.43 0.17
N VAL A 13 6.90 2.64 0.20
CA VAL A 13 5.89 1.60 -0.04
C VAL A 13 5.98 1.08 -1.48
N ALA A 14 6.10 1.97 -2.47
CA ALA A 14 6.26 1.57 -3.87
C ALA A 14 7.49 0.69 -4.08
N LYS A 15 8.61 1.05 -3.45
CA LYS A 15 9.84 0.24 -3.49
C LYS A 15 9.63 -1.14 -2.85
N ALA A 16 9.01 -1.21 -1.68
CA ALA A 16 8.76 -2.48 -1.00
C ALA A 16 7.86 -3.42 -1.85
N ILE A 17 6.80 -2.90 -2.46
CA ILE A 17 5.91 -3.67 -3.34
C ILE A 17 6.69 -4.21 -4.56
N ALA A 18 7.55 -3.38 -5.16
CA ALA A 18 8.39 -3.80 -6.28
C ALA A 18 9.40 -4.90 -5.87
N ASP A 19 9.99 -4.79 -4.68
CA ASP A 19 10.89 -5.80 -4.14
C ASP A 19 10.18 -7.13 -3.92
N HIS A 20 8.99 -7.13 -3.28
CA HIS A 20 8.18 -8.33 -3.09
C HIS A 20 7.85 -9.04 -4.42
N LYS A 21 7.46 -8.27 -5.44
CA LYS A 21 7.22 -8.83 -6.78
C LYS A 21 8.48 -9.47 -7.37
N ARG A 22 9.63 -8.81 -7.21
CA ARG A 22 10.92 -9.26 -7.75
C ARG A 22 11.43 -10.52 -7.04
N THR A 23 11.19 -10.66 -5.74
CA THR A 23 11.68 -11.80 -4.93
C THR A 23 10.70 -12.97 -4.91
N GLY A 24 9.49 -12.82 -5.46
CA GLY A 24 8.45 -13.85 -5.37
C GLY A 24 7.72 -13.84 -4.03
N ASP A 25 7.91 -12.80 -3.21
CA ASP A 25 7.26 -12.68 -1.92
C ASP A 25 5.83 -12.16 -2.07
N PRO A 26 4.83 -12.83 -1.47
CA PRO A 26 3.46 -12.33 -1.47
C PRO A 26 3.32 -11.09 -0.58
N ILE A 27 2.31 -10.27 -0.85
CA ILE A 27 1.87 -9.20 0.06
C ILE A 27 0.52 -9.57 0.68
N VAL A 28 0.27 -9.09 1.90
CA VAL A 28 -0.98 -9.32 2.61
C VAL A 28 -1.65 -7.98 2.85
N ILE A 29 -2.90 -7.85 2.42
CA ILE A 29 -3.70 -6.64 2.59
C ILE A 29 -4.94 -6.93 3.41
N TRP A 30 -5.50 -5.88 3.99
CA TRP A 30 -6.86 -5.90 4.51
C TRP A 30 -7.81 -5.36 3.44
N ARG A 31 -8.82 -6.15 3.07
CA ARG A 31 -9.84 -5.76 2.08
C ARG A 31 -11.19 -6.32 2.52
N ASP A 32 -12.21 -5.47 2.56
CA ASP A 32 -13.60 -5.86 2.87
C ASP A 32 -13.74 -6.66 4.18
N GLY A 33 -13.03 -6.24 5.23
CA GLY A 33 -13.07 -6.90 6.54
C GLY A 33 -12.33 -8.23 6.60
N LYS A 34 -11.51 -8.56 5.59
CA LYS A 34 -10.78 -9.82 5.48
C LYS A 34 -9.31 -9.61 5.19
N VAL A 35 -8.51 -10.56 5.64
CA VAL A 35 -7.10 -10.70 5.26
C VAL A 35 -7.05 -11.35 3.87
N VAL A 36 -6.46 -10.64 2.91
CA VAL A 36 -6.28 -11.12 1.53
C VAL A 36 -4.80 -11.21 1.23
N LYS A 37 -4.33 -12.40 0.85
CA LYS A 37 -2.98 -12.64 0.38
C LYS A 37 -2.94 -12.47 -1.14
N ILE A 38 -2.03 -11.63 -1.63
CA ILE A 38 -1.76 -11.40 -3.04
C ILE A 38 -0.41 -12.07 -3.38
N PRO A 39 -0.41 -13.14 -4.18
CA PRO A 39 0.80 -13.74 -4.74
C PRO A 39 1.63 -12.72 -5.53
N ALA A 40 2.95 -12.90 -5.56
CA ALA A 40 3.87 -11.98 -6.23
C ALA A 40 3.56 -11.80 -7.73
N GLU A 41 3.08 -12.86 -8.38
CA GLU A 41 2.74 -12.88 -9.81
C GLU A 41 1.52 -11.98 -10.11
N GLN A 42 0.67 -11.74 -9.12
CA GLN A 42 -0.54 -10.92 -9.22
C GLN A 42 -0.32 -9.47 -8.76
N ILE A 43 0.91 -9.11 -8.33
CA ILE A 43 1.23 -7.73 -7.96
C ILE A 43 1.31 -6.87 -9.23
N GLU A 44 0.30 -6.03 -9.43
CA GLU A 44 0.30 -4.99 -10.45
C GLU A 44 0.95 -3.71 -9.91
N ILE A 45 2.06 -3.29 -10.51
CA ILE A 45 2.72 -2.02 -10.17
C ILE A 45 1.99 -0.93 -10.97
N ARG A 46 1.08 -0.20 -10.33
CA ARG A 46 0.42 0.99 -10.89
C ARG A 46 0.89 2.23 -10.13
N GLU A 47 0.95 3.38 -10.80
CA GLU A 47 1.23 4.69 -10.17
C GLU A 47 0.18 5.02 -9.08
N PRO A 48 0.52 5.83 -8.06
CA PRO A 48 -0.20 5.81 -6.79
C PRO A 48 -1.52 6.58 -6.85
N VAL A 49 -2.62 5.89 -7.16
CA VAL A 49 -3.97 6.34 -6.80
C VAL A 49 -4.31 5.78 -5.43
N ALA A 50 -3.66 6.31 -4.39
CA ALA A 50 -4.09 6.08 -3.03
C ALA A 50 -4.34 7.43 -2.37
N GLU A 51 -5.55 7.96 -2.57
CA GLU A 51 -6.16 8.81 -1.55
C GLU A 51 -6.39 7.93 -0.33
N TYR A 52 -5.43 7.95 0.58
CA TYR A 52 -5.63 7.40 1.90
C TYR A 52 -6.61 8.34 2.59
N LYS A 53 -7.89 7.98 2.64
CA LYS A 53 -8.80 8.61 3.61
C LYS A 53 -8.24 8.22 4.98
N THR A 54 -7.54 9.14 5.64
CA THR A 54 -7.43 9.05 7.09
C THR A 54 -8.86 8.96 7.57
N LEU A 55 -9.21 7.87 8.26
CA LEU A 55 -10.47 7.81 8.96
C LEU A 55 -10.40 8.92 10.01
N ASP A 56 -10.88 10.10 9.65
CA ASP A 56 -11.21 11.17 10.57
C ASP A 56 -12.24 10.59 11.53
N LYS A 57 -11.71 10.02 12.60
CA LYS A 57 -12.47 9.62 13.74
C LYS A 57 -12.99 10.91 14.37
N LYS A 58 -14.22 11.26 14.04
CA LYS A 58 -15.27 11.70 14.97
C LYS A 58 -16.57 11.93 14.20
N GLU A 59 -17.38 10.88 14.09
CA GLU A 59 -18.81 11.09 14.29
C GLU A 59 -19.02 11.39 15.78
N LYS A 60 -19.34 12.64 16.08
CA LYS A 60 -20.15 13.02 17.24
C LYS A 60 -20.77 14.39 17.03
#